data_AF-A0A554KR96-F1
#
_entry.id   AF-A0A554KR96-F1
#
_cell.length_a   1.000
_cell.length_b   1.000
_cell.length_c   1.000
_cell.angle_alpha   90.00
_cell.angle_beta   90.00
_cell.angle_gamma   90.00
#
_symmetry.space_group_name_H-M   'P 1'
#
loop_
_entity.id
_entity.type
_entity.pdbx_description
1 polymer ?
#
loop_
_entity_poly.entity_id
_entity_poly.type
_entity_poly.pdbx_seq_one_letter_code
_entity_poly.pdbx_strand_id
1 'polypeptide(L)'
;MENPEFLKNKYDLNKSEEVESAANRTEKRVGEKLPQKPEIRIQNYLDRFKEIIDRKDPEERHRGMEAIKKVLHDKFVIKPEEIPESYFEGQRRIAREQGHGEIEITEEVKKQAAEVITSDQRHSLDNWIDYLASPDATYPDWLKYYTMRSVLNLGEYDKDKKQFSKRRKDTVKPFPDINREALAYVLDAVSQKYGKRHVDLLALNEDERKEFEKLLQGENFAKLYAWAIEKTALGPGAESLEDVAGEWVKYEQGSDPTLLVESLQGHGTGWCTAGESTAEAQLQGGDFYVYYSLDKKGKPTIPRAAIRMQGDQIGEVRGIAEQQNLDSYIAPVVQEKMKEFPDGPKYEKKAKDMKFLTQIEKKMNGEEDLTSRELKFLYEVDAPIEGFGYDRDPRIENLRLRRRIEVDISIIFDCDSSEIAFEYTKIRPYTKVYIGSLVPHLFEMLPDNIEHIYTKFPEGKVEQLEIAVDRSRSMEEMVAGGKYDYVNPDIKSGNFDIEKGGEGETSVILVGFDEYLTSDQVIEKLDKLGLRPAKIEELLAIGEQHRDIQRRSLVVALGSSWQRPGGDRAVPCLGDWGGGRGLGLSSFEHDWGEDYRFAAVRK
;
A
#
# COMPACT_ATOMS: atom_id res chain seq x y z
N MET A 1 42.17 5.89 28.21
CA MET A 1 42.75 4.82 29.07
C MET A 1 42.48 3.51 28.37
N GLU A 2 43.52 2.75 28.03
CA GLU A 2 43.35 1.44 27.41
C GLU A 2 42.86 0.40 28.43
N ASN A 3 42.00 -0.52 28.00
CA ASN A 3 41.47 -1.59 28.85
C ASN A 3 41.33 -2.93 28.10
N PRO A 4 42.45 -3.56 27.69
CA PRO A 4 42.42 -4.88 27.03
C PRO A 4 41.88 -6.00 27.94
N GLU A 5 41.96 -5.83 29.27
CA GLU A 5 41.42 -6.78 30.26
C GLU A 5 39.90 -6.95 30.14
N PHE A 6 39.18 -5.86 29.83
CA PHE A 6 37.73 -5.91 29.55
C PHE A 6 37.43 -6.87 28.39
N LEU A 7 38.16 -6.74 27.28
CA LEU A 7 37.92 -7.54 26.07
C LEU A 7 38.27 -9.02 26.27
N LYS A 8 39.31 -9.30 27.05
CA LYS A 8 39.64 -10.65 27.52
C LYS A 8 38.49 -11.26 28.33
N ASN A 9 38.02 -10.56 29.37
CA ASN A 9 37.00 -11.12 30.26
C ASN A 9 35.63 -11.28 29.57
N LYS A 10 35.29 -10.36 28.65
CA LYS A 10 34.00 -10.36 27.98
C LYS A 10 33.92 -11.32 26.80
N TYR A 11 35.01 -11.45 26.03
CA TYR A 11 35.00 -12.15 24.74
C TYR A 11 36.05 -13.25 24.62
N ASP A 12 36.88 -13.47 25.65
CA ASP A 12 38.06 -14.35 25.59
C ASP A 12 38.96 -14.01 24.39
N LEU A 13 39.05 -12.71 24.08
CA LEU A 13 39.58 -12.20 22.82
C LEU A 13 41.02 -12.63 22.54
N ASN A 14 41.80 -12.86 23.58
CA ASN A 14 43.18 -13.35 23.50
C ASN A 14 43.31 -14.75 22.85
N LYS A 15 42.21 -15.52 22.74
CA LYS A 15 42.18 -16.82 22.07
C LYS A 15 41.62 -16.78 20.65
N SER A 16 41.24 -15.60 20.16
CA SER A 16 40.72 -15.45 18.80
C SER A 16 41.83 -15.61 17.75
N GLU A 17 41.47 -16.14 16.58
CA GLU A 17 42.38 -16.26 15.44
C GLU A 17 42.90 -14.90 14.99
N GLU A 18 42.09 -13.85 15.12
CA GLU A 18 42.47 -12.49 14.74
C GLU A 18 43.61 -11.93 15.61
N VAL A 19 43.57 -12.18 16.93
CA VAL A 19 44.64 -11.78 17.85
C VAL A 19 45.91 -12.60 17.60
N GLU A 20 45.77 -13.90 17.34
CA GLU A 20 46.93 -14.75 17.01
C GLU A 20 47.59 -14.33 15.70
N SER A 21 46.79 -14.07 14.66
CA SER A 21 47.24 -13.56 13.37
C SER A 21 47.98 -12.22 13.49
N ALA A 22 47.47 -11.31 14.32
CA ALA A 22 48.14 -10.04 14.58
C ALA A 22 49.46 -10.21 15.35
N ALA A 23 49.52 -11.13 16.32
CA ALA A 23 50.77 -11.45 17.01
C ALA A 23 51.81 -12.01 16.03
N ASN A 24 51.44 -13.01 15.22
CA ASN A 24 52.33 -13.63 14.22
C ASN A 24 52.87 -12.59 13.20
N ARG A 25 52.05 -11.62 12.81
CA ARG A 25 52.47 -10.51 11.95
C ARG A 25 53.52 -9.63 12.64
N THR A 26 53.28 -9.23 13.89
CA THR A 26 54.21 -8.39 14.65
C THR A 26 55.54 -9.12 14.87
N GLU A 27 55.50 -10.40 15.24
CA GLU A 27 56.71 -11.21 15.43
C GLU A 27 57.55 -11.31 14.15
N LYS A 28 56.90 -11.49 12.99
CA LYS A 28 57.59 -11.46 11.69
C LYS A 28 58.18 -10.09 11.35
N ARG A 29 57.52 -9.00 11.75
CA ARG A 29 57.96 -7.61 11.46
C ARG A 29 59.14 -7.20 12.34
N VAL A 30 59.10 -7.54 13.63
CA VAL A 30 60.05 -7.09 14.65
C VAL A 30 61.19 -8.09 14.84
N GLY A 31 60.99 -9.37 14.50
CA GLY A 31 61.97 -10.44 14.67
C GLY A 31 62.05 -11.01 16.08
N GLU A 32 61.19 -10.55 17.00
CA GLU A 32 61.12 -10.98 18.39
C GLU A 32 59.75 -11.59 18.71
N LYS A 33 59.71 -12.54 19.66
CA LYS A 33 58.45 -13.13 20.12
C LYS A 33 57.65 -12.16 20.98
N LEU A 34 56.36 -12.04 20.69
CA LEU A 34 55.45 -11.20 21.47
C LEU A 34 55.16 -11.89 22.82
N PRO A 35 55.13 -11.15 23.94
CA PRO A 35 54.76 -11.73 25.23
C PRO A 35 53.41 -12.46 25.19
N GLN A 36 53.35 -13.65 25.80
CA GLN A 36 52.11 -14.46 25.85
C GLN A 36 51.03 -13.90 26.79
N LYS A 37 51.33 -12.79 27.48
CA LYS A 37 50.39 -12.12 28.37
C LYS A 37 49.16 -11.63 27.58
N PRO A 38 47.93 -12.05 27.95
CA PRO A 38 46.72 -11.78 27.17
C PRO A 38 46.51 -10.30 26.83
N GLU A 39 46.76 -9.42 27.80
CA GLU A 39 46.53 -7.98 27.64
C GLU A 39 47.46 -7.36 26.59
N ILE A 40 48.70 -7.87 26.47
CA ILE A 40 49.68 -7.42 25.48
C ILE A 40 49.28 -7.89 24.08
N ARG A 41 48.81 -9.14 23.94
CA ARG A 41 48.38 -9.67 22.64
C ARG A 41 47.12 -8.96 22.13
N ILE A 42 46.17 -8.69 23.02
CA ILE A 42 44.97 -7.92 22.69
C ILE A 42 45.34 -6.48 22.31
N GLN A 43 46.21 -5.81 23.08
CA GLN A 43 46.63 -4.45 22.74
C GLN A 43 47.34 -4.40 21.38
N ASN A 44 48.26 -5.33 21.10
CA ASN A 44 48.92 -5.44 19.79
C ASN A 44 47.90 -5.61 18.63
N TYR A 45 46.80 -6.32 18.87
CA TYR A 45 45.73 -6.45 17.90
C TYR A 45 44.96 -5.13 17.70
N LEU A 46 44.63 -4.40 18.77
CA LEU A 46 43.99 -3.09 18.67
C LEU A 46 44.91 -2.05 17.99
N ASP A 47 46.18 -2.03 18.36
CA ASP A 47 47.20 -1.14 17.79
C ASP A 47 47.34 -1.33 16.28
N ARG A 48 47.14 -2.54 15.77
CA ARG A 48 47.12 -2.81 14.32
C ARG A 48 46.00 -2.04 13.60
N PHE A 49 44.81 -1.92 14.19
CA PHE A 49 43.73 -1.13 13.59
C PHE A 49 44.04 0.35 13.66
N LYS A 50 44.58 0.80 14.79
CA LYS A 50 45.03 2.17 14.97
C LYS A 50 46.10 2.55 13.95
N GLU A 51 47.08 1.69 13.70
CA GLU A 51 48.10 1.85 12.65
C GLU A 51 47.51 2.00 11.24
N ILE A 52 46.29 1.51 10.99
CA ILE A 52 45.59 1.64 9.71
C ILE A 52 44.83 2.97 9.66
N ILE A 53 44.10 3.29 10.73
CA ILE A 53 43.22 4.46 10.82
C ILE A 53 44.04 5.76 10.92
N ASP A 54 45.18 5.74 11.62
CA ASP A 54 46.03 6.91 11.88
C ASP A 54 47.12 7.12 10.80
N ARG A 55 47.05 6.42 9.66
CA ARG A 55 48.01 6.62 8.56
C ARG A 55 47.94 8.06 8.06
N LYS A 56 49.11 8.70 7.97
CA LYS A 56 49.24 10.09 7.50
C LYS A 56 48.96 10.23 6.01
N ASP A 57 49.33 9.21 5.23
CA ASP A 57 49.04 9.18 3.80
C ASP A 57 47.56 8.81 3.57
N PRO A 58 46.76 9.70 2.94
CA PRO A 58 45.33 9.46 2.74
C PRO A 58 45.02 8.24 1.88
N GLU A 59 45.85 7.95 0.87
CA GLU A 59 45.66 6.81 -0.04
C GLU A 59 45.96 5.48 0.65
N GLU A 60 47.06 5.41 1.41
CA GLU A 60 47.38 4.23 2.22
C GLU A 60 46.35 4.00 3.33
N ARG A 61 45.79 5.07 3.90
CA ARG A 61 44.69 4.99 4.87
C ARG A 61 43.43 4.43 4.21
N HIS A 62 43.02 5.01 3.07
CA HIS A 62 41.84 4.58 2.33
C HIS A 62 41.95 3.10 1.91
N ARG A 63 43.07 2.68 1.33
CA ARG A 63 43.33 1.25 0.99
C ARG A 63 43.27 0.34 2.21
N GLY A 64 43.75 0.81 3.37
CA GLY A 64 43.68 0.07 4.62
C GLY A 64 42.24 -0.08 5.14
N MET A 65 41.44 0.99 5.04
CA MET A 65 40.02 0.99 5.40
C MET A 65 39.21 0.05 4.48
N GLU A 66 39.43 0.11 3.17
CA GLU A 66 38.80 -0.80 2.20
C GLU A 66 39.13 -2.27 2.49
N ALA A 67 40.36 -2.57 2.91
CA ALA A 67 40.73 -3.91 3.31
C ALA A 67 39.99 -4.38 4.58
N ILE A 68 39.72 -3.48 5.54
CA ILE A 68 38.92 -3.80 6.74
C ILE A 68 37.46 -4.03 6.34
N LYS A 69 36.87 -3.12 5.55
CA LYS A 69 35.50 -3.22 5.05
C LYS A 69 35.29 -4.55 4.33
N LYS A 70 36.19 -4.90 3.40
CA LYS A 70 36.14 -6.17 2.68
C LYS A 70 36.10 -7.39 3.62
N VAL A 71 36.98 -7.45 4.62
CA VAL A 71 37.00 -8.57 5.58
C VAL A 71 35.70 -8.66 6.38
N LEU A 72 35.13 -7.52 6.76
CA LEU A 72 33.86 -7.48 7.48
C LEU A 72 32.67 -7.83 6.57
N HIS A 73 32.64 -7.33 5.34
CA HIS A 73 31.63 -7.68 4.35
C HIS A 73 31.63 -9.18 4.07
N ASP A 74 32.79 -9.76 3.79
CA ASP A 74 32.93 -11.19 3.48
C ASP A 74 32.44 -12.10 4.63
N LYS A 75 32.51 -11.63 5.88
CA LYS A 75 32.12 -12.39 7.07
C LYS A 75 30.68 -12.14 7.54
N PHE A 76 30.14 -10.94 7.37
CA PHE A 76 28.92 -10.49 8.06
C PHE A 76 27.79 -10.02 7.13
N VAL A 77 28.07 -9.72 5.86
CA VAL A 77 27.02 -9.45 4.87
C VAL A 77 26.49 -10.78 4.36
N ILE A 78 25.16 -10.88 4.25
CA ILE A 78 24.48 -12.07 3.77
C ILE A 78 24.95 -12.45 2.37
N LYS A 79 25.05 -13.75 2.08
CA LYS A 79 25.31 -14.21 0.71
C LYS A 79 24.02 -14.42 -0.07
N PRO A 80 24.01 -14.25 -1.41
CA PRO A 80 22.81 -14.46 -2.21
C PRO A 80 22.11 -15.81 -1.96
N GLU A 81 22.88 -16.87 -1.77
CA GLU A 81 22.39 -18.22 -1.48
C GLU A 81 21.84 -18.43 -0.05
N GLU A 82 22.10 -17.48 0.85
CA GLU A 82 21.62 -17.53 2.25
C GLU A 82 20.33 -16.74 2.46
N ILE A 83 19.84 -16.02 1.44
CA ILE A 83 18.56 -15.31 1.48
C ILE A 83 17.44 -16.36 1.59
N PRO A 84 16.65 -16.35 2.68
CA PRO A 84 15.66 -17.39 2.92
C PRO A 84 14.48 -17.28 1.96
N GLU A 85 13.90 -18.42 1.56
CA GLU A 85 12.71 -18.45 0.70
C GLU A 85 11.53 -17.68 1.33
N SER A 86 11.46 -17.63 2.67
CA SER A 86 10.46 -16.85 3.40
C SER A 86 10.49 -15.34 3.11
N TYR A 87 11.64 -14.79 2.68
CA TYR A 87 11.72 -13.41 2.18
C TYR A 87 10.93 -13.25 0.87
N PHE A 88 11.14 -14.17 -0.08
CA PHE A 88 10.45 -14.16 -1.37
C PHE A 88 8.97 -14.52 -1.24
N GLU A 89 8.61 -15.44 -0.32
CA GLU A 89 7.22 -15.67 0.07
C GLU A 89 6.57 -14.41 0.63
N GLY A 90 7.30 -13.64 1.43
CA GLY A 90 6.87 -12.33 1.91
C GLY A 90 6.59 -11.35 0.77
N GLN A 91 7.47 -11.27 -0.23
CA GLN A 91 7.25 -10.43 -1.41
C GLN A 91 6.04 -10.89 -2.24
N ARG A 92 5.88 -12.19 -2.46
CA ARG A 92 4.70 -12.77 -3.13
C ARG A 92 3.42 -12.42 -2.38
N ARG A 93 3.43 -12.52 -1.05
CA ARG A 93 2.29 -12.16 -0.21
C ARG A 93 1.94 -10.67 -0.33
N ILE A 94 2.94 -9.77 -0.24
CA ILE A 94 2.70 -8.33 -0.36
C ILE A 94 2.10 -7.98 -1.72
N ALA A 95 2.68 -8.52 -2.80
CA ALA A 95 2.18 -8.30 -4.15
C ALA A 95 0.73 -8.80 -4.32
N ARG A 96 0.44 -10.00 -3.81
CA ARG A 96 -0.93 -10.54 -3.78
C ARG A 96 -1.87 -9.68 -2.97
N GLU A 97 -1.46 -9.25 -1.77
CA GLU A 97 -2.27 -8.39 -0.89
C GLU A 97 -2.59 -7.04 -1.54
N GLN A 98 -1.67 -6.50 -2.36
CA GLN A 98 -1.85 -5.29 -3.18
C GLN A 98 -2.65 -5.55 -4.48
N GLY A 99 -3.04 -6.79 -4.77
CA GLY A 99 -3.82 -7.12 -5.97
C GLY A 99 -3.00 -7.17 -7.25
N HIS A 100 -1.68 -7.33 -7.17
CA HIS A 100 -0.84 -7.67 -8.32
C HIS A 100 -0.96 -9.16 -8.73
N GLY A 101 -1.76 -9.94 -8.00
CA GLY A 101 -1.95 -11.36 -8.25
C GLY A 101 -0.80 -12.23 -7.74
N GLU A 102 -0.68 -13.43 -8.29
CA GLU A 102 0.43 -14.33 -7.99
C GLU A 102 1.63 -13.98 -8.88
N ILE A 103 2.61 -13.30 -8.30
CA ILE A 103 3.84 -12.95 -9.01
C ILE A 103 4.81 -14.15 -9.02
N GLU A 104 5.43 -14.39 -10.18
CA GLU A 104 6.52 -15.34 -10.31
C GLU A 104 7.84 -14.67 -9.88
N ILE A 105 8.55 -15.31 -8.96
CA ILE A 105 9.89 -14.85 -8.53
C ILE A 105 10.93 -15.61 -9.35
N THR A 106 11.33 -15.04 -10.48
CA THR A 106 12.37 -15.62 -11.35
C THR A 106 13.75 -15.50 -10.73
N GLU A 107 14.73 -16.22 -11.29
CA GLU A 107 16.12 -16.14 -10.83
C GLU A 107 16.73 -14.75 -11.04
N GLU A 108 16.32 -14.01 -12.07
CA GLU A 108 16.71 -12.61 -12.28
C GLU A 108 16.21 -11.71 -11.16
N VAL A 109 14.95 -11.87 -10.74
CA VAL A 109 14.37 -11.13 -9.62
C VAL A 109 15.10 -11.43 -8.31
N LYS A 110 15.43 -12.71 -8.06
CA LYS A 110 16.23 -13.10 -6.89
C LYS A 110 17.61 -12.46 -6.91
N LYS A 111 18.26 -12.43 -8.07
CA LYS A 111 19.57 -11.81 -8.23
C LYS A 111 19.52 -10.31 -7.96
N GLN A 112 18.54 -9.60 -8.52
CA GLN A 112 18.34 -8.17 -8.27
C GLN A 112 18.06 -7.89 -6.79
N ALA A 113 17.19 -8.69 -6.16
CA ALA A 113 16.92 -8.55 -4.73
C ALA A 113 18.18 -8.80 -3.89
N ALA A 114 19.00 -9.79 -4.24
CA ALA A 114 20.25 -10.07 -3.57
C ALA A 114 21.26 -8.92 -3.70
N GLU A 115 21.37 -8.33 -4.90
CA GLU A 115 22.21 -7.14 -5.13
C GLU A 115 21.79 -5.97 -4.23
N VAL A 116 20.49 -5.67 -4.16
CA VAL A 116 19.95 -4.61 -3.28
C VAL A 116 20.22 -4.92 -1.81
N ILE A 117 19.85 -6.12 -1.34
CA ILE A 117 20.01 -6.53 0.06
C ILE A 117 21.48 -6.46 0.50
N THR A 118 22.38 -6.99 -0.33
CA THR A 118 23.81 -7.02 0.00
C THR A 118 24.43 -5.63 -0.03
N SER A 119 24.00 -4.77 -0.96
CA SER A 119 24.45 -3.38 -1.02
C SER A 119 23.98 -2.59 0.21
N ASP A 120 22.71 -2.69 0.60
CA ASP A 120 22.18 -1.99 1.78
C ASP A 120 22.86 -2.47 3.07
N GLN A 121 23.18 -3.77 3.19
CA GLN A 121 23.96 -4.28 4.32
C GLN A 121 25.41 -3.79 4.33
N ARG A 122 26.05 -3.68 3.18
CA ARG A 122 27.41 -3.11 3.08
C ARG A 122 27.42 -1.65 3.49
N HIS A 123 26.52 -0.85 2.91
CA HIS A 123 26.44 0.58 3.20
C HIS A 123 26.13 0.86 4.68
N SER A 124 25.12 0.19 5.24
CA SER A 124 24.79 0.35 6.67
C SER A 124 25.93 -0.07 7.60
N LEU A 125 26.72 -1.09 7.24
CA LEU A 125 27.90 -1.47 8.00
C LEU A 125 29.07 -0.49 7.83
N ASP A 126 29.26 0.02 6.63
CA ASP A 126 30.28 1.02 6.31
C ASP A 126 30.07 2.30 7.10
N ASN A 127 28.82 2.73 7.30
CA ASN A 127 28.50 3.88 8.15
C ASN A 127 29.03 3.72 9.59
N TRP A 128 28.99 2.51 10.16
CA TRP A 128 29.60 2.24 11.47
C TRP A 128 31.13 2.23 11.41
N ILE A 129 31.70 1.60 10.38
CA ILE A 129 33.15 1.49 10.20
C ILE A 129 33.75 2.89 10.04
N ASP A 130 33.18 3.70 9.16
CA ASP A 130 33.68 5.03 8.81
C ASP A 130 33.53 5.99 9.98
N TYR A 131 32.40 5.97 10.71
CA TYR A 131 32.27 6.77 11.92
C TYR A 131 33.29 6.37 12.99
N LEU A 132 33.41 5.07 13.32
CA LEU A 132 34.33 4.62 14.38
C LEU A 132 35.81 4.85 14.01
N ALA A 133 36.14 4.86 12.72
CA ALA A 133 37.46 5.21 12.21
C ALA A 133 37.67 6.73 12.02
N SER A 134 36.62 7.54 12.09
CA SER A 134 36.72 8.98 11.91
C SER A 134 37.44 9.66 13.10
N PRO A 135 38.01 10.86 12.89
CA PRO A 135 38.53 11.70 13.97
C PRO A 135 37.48 12.08 15.01
N ASP A 136 36.19 12.09 14.64
CA ASP A 136 35.08 12.46 15.51
C ASP A 136 34.81 11.39 16.59
N ALA A 137 35.15 10.13 16.30
CA ALA A 137 35.06 9.04 17.27
C ALA A 137 36.28 9.03 18.20
N THR A 138 36.32 9.94 19.17
CA THR A 138 37.43 10.10 20.14
C THR A 138 37.49 9.02 21.23
N TYR A 139 36.83 7.88 21.02
CA TYR A 139 36.77 6.78 21.98
C TYR A 139 38.08 5.97 22.00
N PRO A 140 38.47 5.39 23.15
CA PRO A 140 39.54 4.39 23.21
C PRO A 140 39.32 3.19 22.27
N ASP A 141 40.40 2.59 21.78
CA ASP A 141 40.35 1.55 20.74
C ASP A 141 39.58 0.30 21.22
N TRP A 142 39.66 -0.02 22.51
CA TRP A 142 38.89 -1.13 23.09
C TRP A 142 37.37 -0.88 23.10
N LEU A 143 36.92 0.38 23.22
CA LEU A 143 35.49 0.73 23.13
C LEU A 143 35.00 0.69 21.69
N LYS A 144 35.83 1.16 20.73
CA LYS A 144 35.52 1.02 19.30
C LYS A 144 35.34 -0.46 18.92
N TYR A 145 36.23 -1.32 19.41
CA TYR A 145 36.12 -2.76 19.23
C TYR A 145 34.86 -3.34 19.89
N TYR A 146 34.56 -2.93 21.13
CA TYR A 146 33.36 -3.34 21.86
C TYR A 146 32.07 -2.99 21.09
N THR A 147 31.97 -1.77 20.57
CA THR A 147 30.85 -1.30 19.73
C THR A 147 30.73 -2.14 18.48
N MET A 148 31.80 -2.21 17.68
CA MET A 148 31.79 -2.91 16.40
C MET A 148 31.40 -4.38 16.59
N ARG A 149 32.01 -5.07 17.56
CA ARG A 149 31.69 -6.48 17.87
C ARG A 149 30.23 -6.67 18.26
N SER A 150 29.63 -5.69 18.93
CA SER A 150 28.22 -5.74 19.34
C SER A 150 27.29 -5.50 18.15
N VAL A 151 27.55 -4.49 17.33
CA VAL A 151 26.74 -4.11 16.14
C VAL A 151 26.68 -5.24 15.12
N LEU A 152 27.79 -5.96 14.92
CA LEU A 152 27.83 -7.10 14.00
C LEU A 152 26.80 -8.20 14.35
N ASN A 153 26.41 -8.31 15.62
CA ASN A 153 25.42 -9.29 16.10
C ASN A 153 24.01 -8.70 16.31
N LEU A 154 23.82 -7.40 16.10
CA LEU A 154 22.58 -6.66 16.34
C LEU A 154 21.67 -6.64 15.12
N GLY A 155 20.51 -7.30 15.19
CA GLY A 155 19.47 -7.20 14.15
C GLY A 155 18.68 -5.89 14.25
N GLU A 156 17.53 -5.82 13.57
CA GLU A 156 16.63 -4.67 13.56
C GLU A 156 16.16 -4.27 14.97
N TYR A 157 15.96 -2.96 15.18
CA TYR A 157 15.37 -2.40 16.38
C TYR A 157 13.85 -2.57 16.35
N ASP A 158 13.31 -3.28 17.34
CA ASP A 158 11.87 -3.45 17.54
C ASP A 158 11.38 -2.33 18.48
N LYS A 159 10.59 -1.39 17.93
CA LYS A 159 10.06 -0.22 18.66
C LYS A 159 9.09 -0.61 19.77
N ASP A 160 8.24 -1.61 19.54
CA ASP A 160 7.22 -2.00 20.50
C ASP A 160 7.85 -2.70 21.71
N LYS A 161 8.83 -3.58 21.43
CA LYS A 161 9.59 -4.27 22.47
C LYS A 161 10.76 -3.45 23.00
N LYS A 162 11.05 -2.28 22.41
CA LYS A 162 12.15 -1.37 22.75
C LYS A 162 13.50 -2.08 22.84
N GLN A 163 13.76 -3.00 21.93
CA GLN A 163 14.96 -3.83 21.96
C GLN A 163 15.40 -4.25 20.57
N PHE A 164 16.70 -4.52 20.44
CA PHE A 164 17.23 -5.10 19.21
C PHE A 164 17.01 -6.61 19.16
N SER A 165 16.62 -7.08 17.97
CA SER A 165 16.71 -8.49 17.63
C SER A 165 18.16 -8.93 17.47
N LYS A 166 18.40 -10.25 17.36
CA LYS A 166 19.73 -10.79 17.06
C LYS A 166 19.87 -11.04 15.56
N ARG A 167 21.01 -10.65 14.98
CA ARG A 167 21.35 -11.00 13.61
C ARG A 167 21.69 -12.48 13.52
N ARG A 168 21.23 -13.10 12.45
CA ARG A 168 21.50 -14.49 12.03
C ARG A 168 22.03 -14.47 10.61
N LYS A 169 22.56 -15.61 10.14
CA LYS A 169 23.08 -15.75 8.77
C LYS A 169 22.04 -15.47 7.66
N ASP A 170 20.76 -15.69 7.95
CA ASP A 170 19.62 -15.49 7.06
C ASP A 170 18.99 -14.09 7.20
N THR A 171 19.62 -13.18 7.95
CA THR A 171 19.07 -11.83 8.14
C THR A 171 19.27 -11.01 6.88
N VAL A 172 18.17 -10.63 6.23
CA VAL A 172 18.16 -9.77 5.03
C VAL A 172 18.18 -8.28 5.38
N LYS A 173 17.85 -7.90 6.61
CA LYS A 173 17.76 -6.50 7.05
C LYS A 173 19.16 -5.85 7.17
N PRO A 174 19.28 -4.54 6.88
CA PRO A 174 20.51 -3.77 7.11
C PRO A 174 21.02 -3.82 8.55
N PHE A 175 22.24 -3.33 8.78
CA PHE A 175 22.73 -3.06 10.13
C PHE A 175 21.96 -1.88 10.74
N PRO A 176 21.73 -1.87 12.06
CA PRO A 176 21.02 -0.76 12.69
C PRO A 176 21.70 0.57 12.40
N ASP A 177 20.93 1.64 12.22
CA ASP A 177 21.52 2.96 12.02
C ASP A 177 22.34 3.41 13.24
N ILE A 178 23.38 4.18 12.94
CA ILE A 178 24.18 4.79 13.98
C ILE A 178 23.50 6.05 14.53
N ASN A 179 23.18 6.02 15.81
CA ASN A 179 22.81 7.18 16.59
C ASN A 179 24.05 7.61 17.39
N ARG A 180 24.73 8.65 16.91
CA ARG A 180 26.02 9.11 17.46
C ARG A 180 25.88 9.57 18.92
N GLU A 181 24.75 10.18 19.28
CA GLU A 181 24.46 10.67 20.64
C GLU A 181 24.20 9.51 21.61
N ALA A 182 23.32 8.58 21.23
CA ALA A 182 23.06 7.36 22.00
C ALA A 182 24.36 6.57 22.22
N LEU A 183 25.18 6.47 21.18
CA LEU A 183 26.45 5.78 21.23
C LEU A 183 27.44 6.48 22.16
N ALA A 184 27.60 7.79 22.04
CA ALA A 184 28.47 8.58 22.91
C ALA A 184 28.08 8.38 24.39
N TYR A 185 26.79 8.46 24.69
CA TYR A 185 26.25 8.25 26.02
C TYR A 185 26.60 6.86 26.58
N VAL A 186 26.39 5.81 25.79
CA VAL A 186 26.70 4.42 26.20
C VAL A 186 28.20 4.24 26.44
N LEU A 187 29.04 4.72 25.51
CA LEU A 187 30.49 4.52 25.61
C LEU A 187 31.10 5.34 26.75
N ASP A 188 30.61 6.55 27.01
CA ASP A 188 31.02 7.34 28.16
C ASP A 188 30.66 6.65 29.48
N ALA A 189 29.43 6.14 29.60
CA ALA A 189 29.00 5.41 30.78
C ALA A 189 29.86 4.15 31.03
N VAL A 190 30.13 3.37 29.99
CA VAL A 190 31.00 2.18 30.07
C VAL A 190 32.44 2.58 30.40
N SER A 191 32.97 3.63 29.77
CA SER A 191 34.32 4.14 30.06
C SER A 191 34.46 4.56 31.52
N GLN A 192 33.47 5.26 32.07
CA GLN A 192 33.48 5.73 33.47
C GLN A 192 33.42 4.58 34.49
N LYS A 193 32.70 3.49 34.19
CA LYS A 193 32.73 2.28 35.03
C LYS A 193 34.16 1.78 35.28
N TYR A 194 35.05 1.99 34.31
CA TYR A 194 36.46 1.57 34.38
C TYR A 194 37.46 2.71 34.63
N GLY A 195 37.01 3.98 34.60
CA GLY A 195 37.85 5.16 34.79
C GLY A 195 37.19 6.15 35.76
N LYS A 196 37.83 6.43 36.91
CA LYS A 196 37.31 7.31 37.98
C LYS A 196 37.05 8.76 37.54
N ARG A 197 35.94 9.03 36.86
CA ARG A 197 35.36 10.37 36.70
C ARG A 197 33.84 10.27 36.74
N HIS A 198 33.22 11.09 37.59
CA HIS A 198 31.80 11.41 37.51
C HIS A 198 31.61 12.44 36.39
N VAL A 199 30.68 12.20 35.49
CA VAL A 199 30.07 13.26 34.67
C VAL A 199 28.60 13.32 35.02
N ASP A 200 28.09 14.54 35.11
CA ASP A 200 26.66 14.83 35.22
C ASP A 200 25.91 14.08 34.15
N LEU A 201 25.22 13.03 34.59
CA LEU A 201 24.15 12.42 33.83
C LEU A 201 23.24 13.57 33.36
N LEU A 202 22.82 13.51 32.10
CA LEU A 202 21.61 14.17 31.60
C LEU A 202 20.55 14.19 32.71
N ALA A 203 19.65 15.19 32.71
CA ALA A 203 18.59 15.41 33.70
C ALA A 203 17.58 14.24 33.83
N LEU A 204 18.09 13.05 34.15
CA LEU A 204 17.43 11.81 34.44
C LEU A 204 16.99 11.89 35.89
N ASN A 205 15.76 11.48 36.14
CA ASN A 205 15.29 11.35 37.51
C ASN A 205 16.04 10.21 38.23
N GLU A 206 15.90 10.14 39.55
CA GLU A 206 16.61 9.13 40.36
C GLU A 206 16.29 7.69 39.94
N ASP A 207 15.10 7.42 39.43
CA ASP A 207 14.66 6.08 39.06
C ASP A 207 15.28 5.63 37.73
N GLU A 208 15.32 6.52 36.73
CA GLU A 208 16.00 6.29 35.46
C GLU A 208 17.51 6.08 35.65
N ARG A 209 18.11 6.82 36.59
CA ARG A 209 19.52 6.63 36.96
C ARG A 209 19.76 5.24 37.53
N LYS A 210 18.95 4.79 38.48
CA LYS A 210 19.06 3.45 39.08
C LYS A 210 18.84 2.33 38.05
N GLU A 211 17.88 2.52 37.15
CA GLU A 211 17.61 1.58 36.06
C GLU A 211 18.84 1.46 35.13
N PHE A 212 19.38 2.59 34.68
CA PHE A 212 20.54 2.61 33.80
C PHE A 212 21.79 2.02 34.47
N GLU A 213 22.04 2.35 35.74
CA GLU A 213 23.14 1.77 36.52
C GLU A 213 23.04 0.24 36.60
N LYS A 214 21.83 -0.30 36.76
CA LYS A 214 21.58 -1.75 36.74
C LYS A 214 21.86 -2.36 35.36
N LEU A 215 21.47 -1.70 34.28
CA LEU A 215 21.79 -2.14 32.91
C LEU A 215 23.32 -2.11 32.66
N LEU A 216 24.00 -1.08 33.17
CA LEU A 216 25.44 -0.90 33.06
C LEU A 216 26.24 -2.00 33.78
N GLN A 217 25.68 -2.64 34.81
CA GLN A 217 26.32 -3.81 35.43
C GLN A 217 26.45 -4.99 34.46
N GLY A 218 25.44 -5.19 33.60
CA GLY A 218 25.46 -6.26 32.60
C GLY A 218 26.32 -5.95 31.37
N GLU A 219 26.69 -4.69 31.16
CA GLU A 219 27.53 -4.22 30.03
C GLU A 219 27.05 -4.79 28.67
N ASN A 220 25.74 -4.95 28.53
CA ASN A 220 25.14 -5.47 27.31
C ASN A 220 24.88 -4.29 26.38
N PHE A 221 25.71 -4.16 25.35
CA PHE A 221 25.65 -3.03 24.43
C PHE A 221 24.25 -2.87 23.83
N ALA A 222 23.61 -3.97 23.39
CA ALA A 222 22.28 -3.93 22.79
C ALA A 222 21.25 -3.27 23.72
N LYS A 223 21.26 -3.64 25.01
CA LYS A 223 20.33 -3.07 26.01
C LYS A 223 20.66 -1.63 26.36
N LEU A 224 21.94 -1.32 26.54
CA LEU A 224 22.40 0.04 26.84
C LEU A 224 22.09 0.99 25.68
N TYR A 225 22.36 0.54 24.45
CA TYR A 225 22.13 1.30 23.24
C TYR A 225 20.64 1.44 22.93
N ALA A 226 19.83 0.40 23.14
CA ALA A 226 18.37 0.50 23.04
C ALA A 226 17.80 1.51 24.05
N TRP A 227 18.23 1.44 25.30
CA TRP A 227 17.83 2.40 26.34
C TRP A 227 18.30 3.82 25.99
N ALA A 228 19.54 3.97 25.51
CA ALA A 228 20.07 5.26 25.13
C ALA A 228 19.35 5.83 23.91
N ILE A 229 19.03 5.03 22.90
CA ILE A 229 18.19 5.45 21.76
C ILE A 229 16.86 5.98 22.29
N GLU A 230 16.17 5.23 23.15
CA GLU A 230 14.93 5.69 23.80
C GLU A 230 15.07 6.95 24.67
N LYS A 231 16.28 7.46 24.92
CA LYS A 231 16.52 8.63 25.77
C LYS A 231 17.23 9.79 25.08
N THR A 232 17.99 9.50 24.01
CA THR A 232 18.79 10.45 23.22
C THR A 232 18.17 10.64 21.84
N ALA A 233 17.81 9.54 21.17
CA ALA A 233 16.98 9.54 19.99
C ALA A 233 15.51 9.54 20.44
N LEU A 234 15.00 10.68 20.92
CA LEU A 234 13.55 10.83 21.07
C LEU A 234 12.91 9.74 21.96
N GLY A 235 13.02 9.80 23.28
CA GLY A 235 12.01 9.08 24.06
C GLY A 235 11.82 9.54 25.50
N PRO A 236 10.66 9.24 26.09
CA PRO A 236 9.53 8.46 25.56
C PRO A 236 8.43 9.39 24.99
N GLY A 237 7.78 9.08 23.87
CA GLY A 237 6.47 9.68 23.50
C GLY A 237 6.22 11.16 23.85
N ALA A 238 7.11 12.07 23.46
CA ALA A 238 7.00 13.50 23.83
C ALA A 238 7.27 14.45 22.68
N GLU A 239 6.91 14.05 21.46
CA GLU A 239 6.13 14.93 20.61
C GLU A 239 4.82 14.18 20.38
N SER A 240 3.72 14.85 20.70
CA SER A 240 2.42 14.22 20.58
C SER A 240 2.26 13.83 19.12
N LEU A 241 1.99 12.55 18.82
CA LEU A 241 1.51 12.20 17.49
C LEU A 241 0.23 13.00 17.17
N GLU A 242 -0.47 13.54 18.17
CA GLU A 242 -1.58 14.47 17.95
C GLU A 242 -1.14 15.76 17.25
N ASP A 243 0.10 16.23 17.47
CA ASP A 243 0.65 17.35 16.71
C ASP A 243 1.13 16.85 15.36
N VAL A 244 0.42 17.30 14.33
CA VAL A 244 0.66 16.93 12.93
C VAL A 244 1.36 18.04 12.17
N ALA A 245 1.74 19.15 12.80
CA ALA A 245 2.47 20.23 12.14
C ALA A 245 3.78 19.73 11.54
N GLY A 246 4.08 20.20 10.33
CA GLY A 246 5.20 19.71 9.54
C GLY A 246 5.11 20.16 8.09
N GLU A 247 6.03 19.64 7.28
CA GLU A 247 6.16 20.02 5.87
C GLU A 247 6.48 18.82 4.99
N TRP A 248 5.96 18.85 3.75
CA TRP A 248 6.33 17.90 2.71
C TRP A 248 7.61 18.38 2.02
N VAL A 249 8.61 17.51 1.95
CA VAL A 249 9.80 17.70 1.13
C VAL A 249 9.74 16.75 -0.05
N LYS A 250 10.03 17.26 -1.23
CA LYS A 250 10.11 16.50 -2.48
C LYS A 250 11.57 16.23 -2.82
N TYR A 251 11.87 14.97 -3.12
CA TYR A 251 13.12 14.50 -3.72
C TYR A 251 12.82 14.13 -5.17
N GLU A 252 13.53 14.75 -6.11
CA GLU A 252 13.22 14.63 -7.54
C GLU A 252 13.68 13.28 -8.11
N GLN A 253 12.96 12.79 -9.12
CA GLN A 253 13.36 11.61 -9.86
C GLN A 253 14.81 11.73 -10.39
N GLY A 254 15.63 10.72 -10.12
CA GLY A 254 17.04 10.65 -10.53
C GLY A 254 17.98 11.59 -9.77
N SER A 255 17.51 12.25 -8.70
CA SER A 255 18.36 13.04 -7.82
C SER A 255 19.29 12.18 -6.97
N ASP A 256 20.27 12.83 -6.35
CA ASP A 256 21.23 12.19 -5.45
C ASP A 256 20.51 11.55 -4.24
N PRO A 257 20.58 10.22 -4.06
CA PRO A 257 19.88 9.53 -2.97
C PRO A 257 20.42 9.91 -1.58
N THR A 258 21.62 10.48 -1.49
CA THR A 258 22.30 10.81 -0.22
C THR A 258 21.44 11.70 0.66
N LEU A 259 20.82 12.75 0.10
CA LEU A 259 20.00 13.69 0.88
C LEU A 259 18.76 13.01 1.48
N LEU A 260 18.12 12.13 0.71
CA LEU A 260 16.99 11.35 1.19
C LEU A 260 17.43 10.40 2.30
N VAL A 261 18.53 9.65 2.09
CA VAL A 261 19.06 8.70 3.07
C VAL A 261 19.42 9.41 4.38
N GLU A 262 20.19 10.50 4.32
CA GLU A 262 20.61 11.28 5.50
C GLU A 262 19.41 11.82 6.28
N SER A 263 18.34 12.23 5.59
CA SER A 263 17.12 12.73 6.23
C SER A 263 16.32 11.65 6.97
N LEU A 264 16.51 10.37 6.62
CA LEU A 264 15.80 9.24 7.23
C LEU A 264 16.64 8.53 8.29
N GLN A 265 17.96 8.61 8.18
CA GLN A 265 18.91 7.88 9.00
C GLN A 265 18.76 8.22 10.48
N GLY A 266 18.70 7.19 11.33
CA GLY A 266 18.66 7.38 12.79
C GLY A 266 17.28 7.77 13.36
N HIS A 267 16.27 8.00 12.50
CA HIS A 267 14.88 8.19 12.92
C HIS A 267 14.11 6.86 13.08
N GLY A 268 14.73 5.74 12.69
CA GLY A 268 14.15 4.41 12.84
C GLY A 268 12.82 4.26 12.11
N THR A 269 12.64 4.85 10.93
CA THR A 269 11.37 4.82 10.19
C THR A 269 10.90 3.40 9.86
N GLY A 270 11.81 2.43 9.80
CA GLY A 270 11.55 1.06 9.37
C GLY A 270 11.45 0.91 7.85
N TRP A 271 11.70 1.99 7.11
CA TRP A 271 11.64 2.02 5.64
C TRP A 271 12.96 1.51 5.06
N CYS A 272 12.88 0.63 4.07
CA CYS A 272 14.07 0.18 3.31
C CYS A 272 14.78 1.34 2.60
N THR A 273 14.08 2.46 2.33
CA THR A 273 14.64 3.69 1.73
C THR A 273 15.70 4.37 2.59
N ALA A 274 15.86 3.97 3.86
CA ALA A 274 17.03 4.38 4.64
C ALA A 274 18.33 3.72 4.13
N GLY A 275 18.26 2.71 3.26
CA GLY A 275 19.38 2.17 2.49
C GLY A 275 19.58 2.93 1.18
N GLU A 276 20.84 3.25 0.87
CA GLU A 276 21.22 4.06 -0.29
C GLU A 276 20.79 3.43 -1.63
N SER A 277 21.02 2.13 -1.83
CA SER A 277 20.66 1.47 -3.09
C SER A 277 19.15 1.35 -3.27
N THR A 278 18.41 1.13 -2.18
CA THR A 278 16.94 1.17 -2.22
C THR A 278 16.44 2.59 -2.52
N ALA A 279 17.02 3.63 -1.91
CA ALA A 279 16.66 5.02 -2.20
C ALA A 279 16.93 5.40 -3.66
N GLU A 280 18.10 5.02 -4.18
CA GLU A 280 18.47 5.23 -5.58
C GLU A 280 17.47 4.57 -6.54
N ALA A 281 17.17 3.28 -6.33
CA ALA A 281 16.22 2.56 -7.17
C ALA A 281 14.81 3.18 -7.14
N GLN A 282 14.38 3.69 -5.98
CA GLN A 282 13.08 4.35 -5.84
C GLN A 282 13.05 5.73 -6.52
N LEU A 283 14.13 6.52 -6.39
CA LEU A 283 14.27 7.80 -7.06
C LEU A 283 14.45 7.65 -8.58
N GLN A 284 15.02 6.55 -9.07
CA GLN A 284 15.01 6.25 -10.51
C GLN A 284 13.59 5.98 -11.02
N GLY A 285 12.75 5.36 -10.19
CA GLY A 285 11.36 5.04 -10.50
C GLY A 285 10.42 6.23 -10.56
N GLY A 286 10.68 7.30 -9.79
CA GLY A 286 9.86 8.51 -9.75
C GLY A 286 10.26 9.45 -8.61
N ASP A 287 9.52 10.56 -8.47
CA ASP A 287 9.70 11.45 -7.32
C ASP A 287 9.44 10.73 -5.99
N PHE A 288 10.05 11.22 -4.92
CA PHE A 288 9.83 10.72 -3.56
C PHE A 288 9.45 11.88 -2.64
N TYR A 289 8.34 11.75 -1.93
CA TYR A 289 7.88 12.76 -0.99
C TYR A 289 8.00 12.23 0.42
N VAL A 290 8.54 13.02 1.33
CA VAL A 290 8.56 12.71 2.77
C VAL A 290 7.92 13.85 3.53
N TYR A 291 7.01 13.52 4.43
CA TYR A 291 6.47 14.45 5.39
C TYR A 291 7.31 14.43 6.66
N TYR A 292 7.82 15.60 7.04
CA TYR A 292 8.58 15.78 8.27
C TYR A 292 7.77 16.58 9.27
N SER A 293 7.48 15.99 10.43
CA SER A 293 6.95 16.70 11.58
C SER A 293 7.98 17.66 12.15
N LEU A 294 7.48 18.73 12.78
CA LEU A 294 8.32 19.71 13.45
C LEU A 294 8.97 19.11 14.70
N ASP A 295 10.28 19.25 14.83
CA ASP A 295 11.01 18.96 16.05
C ASP A 295 10.72 19.99 17.16
N LYS A 296 11.24 19.73 18.37
CA LYS A 296 11.18 20.65 19.53
C LYS A 296 11.69 22.07 19.26
N LYS A 297 12.45 22.30 18.19
CA LYS A 297 12.95 23.63 17.77
C LYS A 297 12.08 24.25 16.67
N GLY A 298 10.97 23.61 16.30
CA GLY A 298 10.03 24.03 15.28
C GLY A 298 10.53 23.78 13.86
N LYS A 299 11.46 22.85 13.63
CA LYS A 299 12.00 22.55 12.29
C LYS A 299 11.46 21.22 11.77
N PRO A 300 11.08 21.12 10.48
CA PRO A 300 10.54 19.89 9.89
C PRO A 300 11.67 18.88 9.64
N THR A 301 12.05 18.12 10.66
CA THR A 301 13.20 17.19 10.60
C THR A 301 12.83 15.75 10.95
N ILE A 302 11.60 15.49 11.39
CA ILE A 302 11.20 14.15 11.89
C ILE A 302 10.32 13.44 10.84
N PRO A 303 10.84 12.46 10.08
CA PRO A 303 10.08 11.79 9.04
C PRO A 303 8.93 10.98 9.63
N ARG A 304 7.74 11.08 9.01
CA ARG A 304 6.50 10.50 9.55
C ARG A 304 5.64 9.77 8.52
N ALA A 305 5.61 10.27 7.30
CA ALA A 305 4.96 9.61 6.16
C ALA A 305 5.79 9.80 4.91
N ALA A 306 5.66 8.89 3.95
CA ALA A 306 6.29 9.00 2.65
C ALA A 306 5.37 8.54 1.52
N ILE A 307 5.51 9.16 0.36
CA ILE A 307 4.83 8.82 -0.88
C ILE A 307 5.92 8.57 -1.94
N ARG A 308 6.02 7.33 -2.40
CA ARG A 308 6.89 6.93 -3.51
C ARG A 308 6.11 7.01 -4.80
N MET A 309 6.60 7.76 -5.77
CA MET A 309 6.03 7.79 -7.12
C MET A 309 6.64 6.70 -8.01
N GLN A 310 5.90 6.34 -9.06
CA GLN A 310 6.34 5.53 -10.17
C GLN A 310 5.91 6.23 -11.45
N GLY A 311 6.85 6.92 -12.09
CA GLY A 311 6.54 7.95 -13.07
C GLY A 311 5.74 9.09 -12.43
N ASP A 312 4.58 9.39 -13.00
CA ASP A 312 3.62 10.40 -12.54
C ASP A 312 2.53 9.83 -11.61
N GLN A 313 2.55 8.52 -11.33
CA GLN A 313 1.57 7.83 -10.51
C GLN A 313 2.10 7.52 -9.11
N ILE A 314 1.21 7.42 -8.14
CA ILE A 314 1.55 7.01 -6.78
C ILE A 314 1.81 5.51 -6.78
N GLY A 315 3.05 5.12 -6.48
CA GLY A 315 3.45 3.72 -6.36
C GLY A 315 3.19 3.16 -4.97
N GLU A 316 3.44 3.93 -3.91
CA GLU A 316 3.26 3.48 -2.54
C GLU A 316 3.15 4.66 -1.56
N VAL A 317 2.29 4.50 -0.54
CA VAL A 317 2.19 5.40 0.61
C VAL A 317 2.50 4.61 1.88
N ARG A 318 3.43 5.12 2.69
CA ARG A 318 3.89 4.44 3.91
C ARG A 318 4.04 5.42 5.08
N GLY A 319 3.95 4.89 6.29
CA GLY A 319 4.17 5.62 7.53
C GLY A 319 5.13 4.91 8.46
N ILE A 320 5.28 5.46 9.66
CA ILE A 320 6.24 4.98 10.67
C ILE A 320 5.66 3.99 11.70
N ALA A 321 4.37 3.64 11.58
CA ALA A 321 3.70 2.70 12.47
C ALA A 321 4.00 1.22 12.10
N GLU A 322 3.43 0.27 12.85
CA GLU A 322 3.63 -1.16 12.61
C GLU A 322 3.34 -1.52 11.15
N GLN A 323 4.20 -2.35 10.55
CA GLN A 323 4.12 -2.75 9.14
C GLN A 323 4.14 -1.57 8.15
N GLN A 324 4.78 -0.46 8.53
CA GLN A 324 4.88 0.78 7.76
C GLN A 324 3.52 1.43 7.47
N ASN A 325 2.54 1.20 8.34
CA ASN A 325 1.26 1.90 8.26
C ASN A 325 1.42 3.38 8.64
N LEU A 326 0.46 4.21 8.19
CA LEU A 326 0.30 5.56 8.73
C LEU A 326 -0.11 5.48 10.20
N ASP A 327 0.43 6.36 11.02
CA ASP A 327 -0.07 6.54 12.38
C ASP A 327 -1.49 7.14 12.35
N SER A 328 -2.21 7.00 13.47
CA SER A 328 -3.63 7.38 13.57
C SER A 328 -3.92 8.86 13.35
N TYR A 329 -2.91 9.73 13.45
CA TYR A 329 -3.09 11.19 13.41
C TYR A 329 -2.62 11.79 12.08
N ILE A 330 -1.63 11.19 11.41
CA ILE A 330 -1.08 11.77 10.16
C ILE A 330 -1.94 11.48 8.92
N ALA A 331 -2.88 10.52 9.02
CA ALA A 331 -3.71 10.12 7.89
C ALA A 331 -4.43 11.27 7.17
N PRO A 332 -5.02 12.28 7.85
CA PRO A 332 -5.63 13.44 7.18
C PRO A 332 -4.63 14.30 6.40
N VAL A 333 -3.41 14.48 6.91
CA VAL A 333 -2.35 15.24 6.22
C VAL A 333 -1.93 14.54 4.93
N VAL A 334 -1.81 13.21 4.99
CA VAL A 334 -1.54 12.41 3.79
C VAL A 334 -2.71 12.49 2.82
N GLN A 335 -3.96 12.30 3.27
CA GLN A 335 -5.15 12.43 2.42
C GLN A 335 -5.24 13.79 1.72
N GLU A 336 -4.87 14.88 2.40
CA GLU A 336 -4.83 16.20 1.76
C GLU A 336 -3.76 16.25 0.66
N LYS A 337 -2.57 15.72 0.93
CA LYS A 337 -1.49 15.63 -0.06
C LYS A 337 -1.90 14.77 -1.27
N MET A 338 -2.68 13.70 -1.04
CA MET A 338 -3.16 12.81 -2.11
C MET A 338 -4.01 13.54 -3.15
N LYS A 339 -4.73 14.61 -2.77
CA LYS A 339 -5.56 15.40 -3.70
C LYS A 339 -4.73 16.18 -4.74
N GLU A 340 -3.45 16.40 -4.47
CA GLU A 340 -2.55 17.07 -5.42
C GLU A 340 -2.16 16.15 -6.60
N PHE A 341 -2.33 14.83 -6.45
CA PHE A 341 -2.01 13.87 -7.50
C PHE A 341 -3.25 13.49 -8.31
N PRO A 342 -3.19 13.48 -9.65
CA PRO A 342 -4.34 13.11 -10.50
C PRO A 342 -4.90 11.72 -10.20
N ASP A 343 -4.05 10.78 -9.80
CA ASP A 343 -4.42 9.40 -9.47
C ASP A 343 -4.67 9.17 -7.98
N GLY A 344 -4.60 10.20 -7.13
CA GLY A 344 -4.77 10.10 -5.67
C GLY A 344 -6.09 9.46 -5.23
N PRO A 345 -7.27 9.91 -5.71
CA PRO A 345 -8.55 9.30 -5.38
C PRO A 345 -8.63 7.82 -5.80
N LYS A 346 -8.03 7.48 -6.94
CA LYS A 346 -7.97 6.10 -7.45
C LYS A 346 -7.05 5.23 -6.59
N TYR A 347 -5.87 5.74 -6.22
CA TYR A 347 -4.96 5.06 -5.30
C TYR A 347 -5.63 4.79 -3.95
N GLU A 348 -6.31 5.77 -3.38
CA GLU A 348 -7.02 5.60 -2.11
C GLU A 348 -8.08 4.50 -2.17
N LYS A 349 -8.84 4.45 -3.26
CA LYS A 349 -9.81 3.38 -3.47
C LYS A 349 -9.11 2.02 -3.53
N LYS A 350 -8.08 1.87 -4.37
CA LYS A 350 -7.29 0.63 -4.47
C LYS A 350 -6.75 0.18 -3.11
N ALA A 351 -6.15 1.08 -2.35
CA ALA A 351 -5.60 0.78 -1.03
C ALA A 351 -6.69 0.33 -0.04
N LYS A 352 -7.85 0.99 -0.01
CA LYS A 352 -8.98 0.62 0.84
C LYS A 352 -9.56 -0.74 0.44
N ASP A 353 -9.76 -0.96 -0.85
CA ASP A 353 -10.30 -2.19 -1.42
C ASP A 353 -9.38 -3.39 -1.10
N MET A 354 -8.08 -3.26 -1.37
CA MET A 354 -7.09 -4.31 -1.11
C MET A 354 -6.93 -4.65 0.38
N LYS A 355 -6.98 -3.63 1.24
CA LYS A 355 -6.99 -3.83 2.69
C LYS A 355 -8.24 -4.58 3.14
N PHE A 356 -9.42 -4.21 2.63
CA PHE A 356 -10.68 -4.83 3.02
C PHE A 356 -10.79 -6.27 2.49
N LEU A 357 -10.35 -6.53 1.25
CA LEU A 357 -10.27 -7.88 0.69
C LEU A 357 -9.35 -8.79 1.51
N THR A 358 -8.19 -8.27 1.94
CA THR A 358 -7.25 -9.01 2.81
C THR A 358 -7.85 -9.29 4.19
N GLN A 359 -8.67 -8.37 4.74
CA GLN A 359 -9.39 -8.61 5.99
C GLN A 359 -10.43 -9.73 5.83
N ILE A 360 -11.19 -9.74 4.74
CA ILE A 360 -12.16 -10.80 4.40
C ILE A 360 -11.45 -12.15 4.27
N GLU A 361 -10.33 -12.21 3.54
CA GLU A 361 -9.54 -13.44 3.38
C GLU A 361 -9.06 -13.98 4.74
N LYS A 362 -8.52 -13.11 5.61
CA LYS A 362 -8.11 -13.50 6.97
C LYS A 362 -9.27 -14.05 7.79
N LYS A 363 -10.43 -13.39 7.75
CA LYS A 363 -11.65 -13.79 8.45
C LYS A 363 -12.16 -15.16 7.97
N MET A 364 -12.21 -15.35 6.66
CA MET A 364 -12.59 -16.65 6.05
C MET A 364 -11.60 -17.77 6.36
N ASN A 365 -10.30 -17.46 6.47
CA ASN A 365 -9.29 -18.44 6.87
C ASN A 365 -9.36 -18.76 8.38
N GLY A 366 -9.92 -17.87 9.19
CA GLY A 366 -10.28 -18.10 10.59
C GLY A 366 -11.63 -18.78 10.80
N GLU A 367 -12.32 -19.20 9.73
CA GLU A 367 -13.66 -19.79 9.74
C GLU A 367 -14.75 -18.87 10.35
N GLU A 368 -14.54 -17.56 10.32
CA GLU A 368 -15.50 -16.57 10.80
C GLU A 368 -16.52 -16.19 9.70
N ASP A 369 -17.77 -15.95 10.10
CA ASP A 369 -18.84 -15.55 9.17
C ASP A 369 -18.68 -14.11 8.68
N LEU A 370 -19.00 -13.89 7.39
CA LEU A 370 -19.00 -12.57 6.78
C LEU A 370 -20.32 -11.83 7.04
N THR A 371 -20.21 -10.55 7.34
CA THR A 371 -21.33 -9.61 7.48
C THR A 371 -21.90 -9.22 6.12
N SER A 372 -23.12 -8.67 6.09
CA SER A 372 -23.75 -8.15 4.87
C SER A 372 -22.85 -7.16 4.11
N ARG A 373 -22.16 -6.25 4.82
CA ARG A 373 -21.21 -5.30 4.22
C ARG A 373 -20.02 -5.99 3.55
N GLU A 374 -19.43 -6.98 4.21
CA GLU A 374 -18.29 -7.74 3.67
C GLU A 374 -18.71 -8.57 2.45
N LEU A 375 -19.91 -9.15 2.47
CA LEU A 375 -20.48 -9.89 1.35
C LEU A 375 -20.80 -8.97 0.17
N LYS A 376 -21.45 -7.82 0.39
CA LYS A 376 -21.72 -6.83 -0.67
C LYS A 376 -20.44 -6.38 -1.37
N PHE A 377 -19.37 -6.17 -0.61
CA PHE A 377 -18.06 -5.88 -1.15
C PHE A 377 -17.48 -7.06 -1.93
N LEU A 378 -17.42 -8.26 -1.34
CA LEU A 378 -16.86 -9.45 -2.00
C LEU A 378 -17.59 -9.78 -3.31
N TYR A 379 -18.91 -9.64 -3.35
CA TYR A 379 -19.75 -9.84 -4.53
C TYR A 379 -19.83 -8.60 -5.44
N GLU A 380 -19.12 -7.51 -5.13
CA GLU A 380 -19.09 -6.28 -5.93
C GLU A 380 -20.48 -5.70 -6.21
N VAL A 381 -21.41 -5.86 -5.25
CA VAL A 381 -22.82 -5.46 -5.39
C VAL A 381 -22.95 -3.94 -5.52
N ASP A 382 -22.18 -3.20 -4.72
CA ASP A 382 -22.23 -1.74 -4.67
C ASP A 382 -21.24 -1.10 -5.65
N ALA A 383 -20.03 -1.67 -5.76
CA ALA A 383 -18.97 -1.18 -6.64
C ALA A 383 -17.95 -2.30 -6.96
N PRO A 384 -17.27 -2.23 -8.11
CA PRO A 384 -16.13 -3.09 -8.42
C PRO A 384 -14.96 -2.89 -7.44
N ILE A 385 -14.27 -3.97 -7.11
CA ILE A 385 -13.04 -3.97 -6.30
C ILE A 385 -11.87 -3.59 -7.22
N GLU A 386 -11.07 -2.59 -6.83
CA GLU A 386 -9.88 -2.19 -7.57
C GLU A 386 -8.59 -2.59 -6.86
N GLY A 387 -7.65 -3.19 -7.60
CA GLY A 387 -6.31 -3.53 -7.13
C GLY A 387 -5.19 -2.72 -7.82
N PHE A 388 -3.95 -2.91 -7.37
CA PHE A 388 -2.77 -2.31 -8.01
C PHE A 388 -2.27 -3.09 -9.23
N GLY A 389 -2.77 -4.31 -9.44
CA GLY A 389 -2.54 -5.09 -10.67
C GLY A 389 -3.26 -4.52 -11.90
N TYR A 390 -2.88 -5.04 -13.06
CA TYR A 390 -3.53 -4.73 -14.34
C TYR A 390 -4.86 -5.46 -14.51
N ASP A 391 -4.93 -6.70 -14.02
CA ASP A 391 -6.11 -7.55 -14.09
C ASP A 391 -6.92 -7.52 -12.79
N ARG A 392 -8.15 -8.02 -12.86
CA ARG A 392 -9.01 -8.21 -11.68
C ARG A 392 -8.33 -9.14 -10.68
N ASP A 393 -8.38 -8.78 -9.39
CA ASP A 393 -7.70 -9.56 -8.35
C ASP A 393 -8.27 -11.00 -8.28
N PRO A 394 -7.44 -12.03 -8.54
CA PRO A 394 -7.92 -13.42 -8.59
C PRO A 394 -8.44 -13.92 -7.24
N ARG A 395 -8.11 -13.25 -6.12
CA ARG A 395 -8.67 -13.59 -4.80
C ARG A 395 -10.17 -13.44 -4.76
N ILE A 396 -10.76 -12.50 -5.51
CA ILE A 396 -12.20 -12.26 -5.49
C ILE A 396 -12.96 -13.54 -5.88
N GLU A 397 -12.58 -14.16 -7.01
CA GLU A 397 -13.19 -15.41 -7.47
C GLU A 397 -12.88 -16.58 -6.54
N ASN A 398 -11.63 -16.72 -6.11
CA ASN A 398 -11.21 -17.78 -5.20
C ASN A 398 -11.96 -17.75 -3.86
N LEU A 399 -12.22 -16.55 -3.32
CA LEU A 399 -12.99 -16.38 -2.09
C LEU A 399 -14.48 -16.67 -2.34
N ARG A 400 -15.06 -16.19 -3.44
CA ARG A 400 -16.46 -16.51 -3.81
C ARG A 400 -16.70 -18.02 -3.96
N LEU A 401 -15.76 -18.76 -4.56
CA LEU A 401 -15.87 -20.23 -4.75
C LEU A 401 -15.95 -21.02 -3.44
N ARG A 402 -15.48 -20.46 -2.32
CA ARG A 402 -15.56 -21.08 -0.99
C ARG A 402 -16.88 -20.79 -0.28
N ARG A 403 -17.77 -20.00 -0.88
CA ARG A 403 -19.03 -19.55 -0.27
C ARG A 403 -20.24 -20.33 -0.80
N ARG A 404 -21.34 -20.25 -0.05
CA ARG A 404 -22.65 -20.74 -0.47
C ARG A 404 -23.51 -19.55 -0.86
N ILE A 405 -23.60 -19.31 -2.17
CA ILE A 405 -24.24 -18.13 -2.75
C ILE A 405 -25.68 -17.94 -2.26
N GLU A 406 -26.44 -19.03 -2.08
CA GLU A 406 -27.84 -18.98 -1.66
C GLU A 406 -28.01 -18.43 -0.25
N VAL A 407 -27.06 -18.71 0.64
CA VAL A 407 -27.03 -18.17 2.00
C VAL A 407 -26.58 -16.71 1.96
N ASP A 408 -25.57 -16.40 1.14
CA ASP A 408 -25.01 -15.06 1.06
C ASP A 408 -26.01 -14.04 0.51
N ILE A 409 -26.82 -14.41 -0.50
CA ILE A 409 -27.85 -13.53 -1.09
C ILE A 409 -28.87 -13.08 -0.03
N SER A 410 -29.31 -14.00 0.84
CA SER A 410 -30.23 -13.69 1.95
C SER A 410 -29.63 -12.65 2.90
N ILE A 411 -28.32 -12.74 3.20
CA ILE A 411 -27.61 -11.79 4.07
C ILE A 411 -27.35 -10.45 3.35
N ILE A 412 -27.01 -10.50 2.06
CA ILE A 412 -26.73 -9.32 1.23
C ILE A 412 -27.97 -8.44 1.10
N PHE A 413 -29.11 -9.03 0.81
CA PHE A 413 -30.37 -8.31 0.56
C PHE A 413 -31.30 -8.25 1.78
N ASP A 414 -30.88 -8.80 2.93
CA ASP A 414 -31.68 -8.80 4.16
C ASP A 414 -33.11 -9.37 3.94
N CYS A 415 -33.17 -10.52 3.27
CA CYS A 415 -34.42 -11.20 2.93
C CYS A 415 -34.39 -12.68 3.32
N ASP A 416 -35.56 -13.27 3.60
CA ASP A 416 -35.65 -14.69 3.91
C ASP A 416 -35.38 -15.54 2.67
N SER A 417 -34.78 -16.72 2.83
CA SER A 417 -34.51 -17.63 1.70
C SER A 417 -35.76 -18.00 0.90
N SER A 418 -36.96 -17.95 1.51
CA SER A 418 -38.23 -18.17 0.80
C SER A 418 -38.67 -16.98 -0.06
N GLU A 419 -38.14 -15.78 0.18
CA GLU A 419 -38.36 -14.57 -0.62
C GLU A 419 -37.44 -14.51 -1.85
N ILE A 420 -36.54 -15.50 -2.02
CA ILE A 420 -35.60 -15.62 -3.15
C ILE A 420 -36.07 -16.72 -4.10
N ALA A 421 -36.18 -16.39 -5.38
CA ALA A 421 -36.52 -17.33 -6.44
C ALA A 421 -35.33 -17.52 -7.41
N PHE A 422 -34.78 -18.73 -7.45
CA PHE A 422 -33.72 -19.12 -8.39
C PHE A 422 -34.25 -19.67 -9.73
N GLU A 423 -35.57 -19.83 -9.83
CA GLU A 423 -36.26 -20.33 -11.02
C GLU A 423 -37.61 -19.63 -11.14
N TYR A 424 -38.06 -19.39 -12.37
CA TYR A 424 -39.34 -18.70 -12.60
C TYR A 424 -40.55 -19.47 -12.01
N THR A 425 -40.48 -20.80 -11.94
CA THR A 425 -41.54 -21.65 -11.34
C THR A 425 -41.64 -21.49 -9.81
N LYS A 426 -40.61 -20.91 -9.19
CA LYS A 426 -40.52 -20.68 -7.75
C LYS A 426 -40.89 -19.25 -7.36
N ILE A 427 -41.23 -18.38 -8.31
CA ILE A 427 -41.75 -17.04 -8.03
C ILE A 427 -43.04 -17.16 -7.21
N ARG A 428 -43.16 -16.34 -6.18
CA ARG A 428 -44.31 -16.23 -5.27
C ARG A 428 -44.72 -14.76 -5.12
N PRO A 429 -45.94 -14.47 -4.65
CA PRO A 429 -46.38 -13.09 -4.44
C PRO A 429 -45.53 -12.27 -3.46
N TYR A 430 -44.71 -12.92 -2.63
CA TYR A 430 -43.81 -12.28 -1.67
C TYR A 430 -42.34 -12.37 -2.08
N THR A 431 -42.03 -12.82 -3.30
CA THR A 431 -40.66 -12.87 -3.81
C THR A 431 -40.10 -11.45 -3.92
N LYS A 432 -38.93 -11.20 -3.32
CA LYS A 432 -38.20 -9.93 -3.38
C LYS A 432 -36.98 -10.00 -4.29
N VAL A 433 -36.37 -11.18 -4.42
CA VAL A 433 -35.17 -11.37 -5.22
C VAL A 433 -35.39 -12.49 -6.23
N TYR A 434 -35.15 -12.20 -7.51
CA TYR A 434 -35.16 -13.19 -8.58
C TYR A 434 -33.77 -13.34 -9.19
N ILE A 435 -33.28 -14.57 -9.28
CA ILE A 435 -31.98 -14.88 -9.86
C ILE A 435 -32.17 -16.01 -10.87
N GLY A 436 -32.18 -15.69 -12.16
CA GLY A 436 -32.38 -16.69 -13.21
C GLY A 436 -32.62 -16.09 -14.59
N SER A 437 -32.78 -16.95 -15.58
CA SER A 437 -32.94 -16.56 -16.98
C SER A 437 -34.20 -15.73 -17.25
N LEU A 438 -34.11 -14.75 -18.13
CA LEU A 438 -35.25 -13.96 -18.61
C LEU A 438 -36.15 -14.80 -19.53
N VAL A 439 -37.09 -15.54 -18.95
CA VAL A 439 -38.06 -16.38 -19.68
C VAL A 439 -39.23 -15.54 -20.24
N PRO A 440 -39.95 -16.04 -21.26
CA PRO A 440 -41.15 -15.35 -21.75
C PRO A 440 -42.15 -15.07 -20.62
N HIS A 441 -42.75 -13.89 -20.65
CA HIS A 441 -43.70 -13.34 -19.67
C HIS A 441 -43.13 -13.18 -18.25
N LEU A 442 -41.80 -13.20 -18.06
CA LEU A 442 -41.20 -13.08 -16.72
C LEU A 442 -41.69 -11.85 -15.97
N PHE A 443 -41.71 -10.67 -16.59
CA PHE A 443 -42.07 -9.45 -15.89
C PHE A 443 -43.57 -9.33 -15.60
N GLU A 444 -44.41 -10.14 -16.24
CA GLU A 444 -45.83 -10.33 -15.87
C GLU A 444 -45.99 -11.29 -14.68
N MET A 445 -45.04 -12.22 -14.50
CA MET A 445 -45.02 -13.18 -13.39
C MET A 445 -44.40 -12.60 -12.10
N LEU A 446 -43.49 -11.63 -12.23
CA LEU A 446 -42.83 -11.00 -11.09
C LEU A 446 -43.81 -10.14 -10.29
N PRO A 447 -43.79 -10.21 -8.94
CA PRO A 447 -44.66 -9.38 -8.12
C PRO A 447 -44.20 -7.90 -8.14
N ASP A 448 -45.11 -7.01 -7.74
CA ASP A 448 -44.81 -5.56 -7.68
C ASP A 448 -43.76 -5.22 -6.62
N ASN A 449 -43.63 -6.04 -5.57
CA ASN A 449 -42.63 -5.86 -4.51
C ASN A 449 -41.25 -6.47 -4.84
N ILE A 450 -40.98 -6.83 -6.09
CA ILE A 450 -39.67 -7.34 -6.49
C ILE A 450 -38.62 -6.22 -6.39
N GLU A 451 -37.56 -6.46 -5.63
CA GLU A 451 -36.51 -5.47 -5.34
C GLU A 451 -35.29 -5.69 -6.25
N HIS A 452 -34.95 -6.96 -6.49
CA HIS A 452 -33.70 -7.33 -7.16
C HIS A 452 -33.92 -8.42 -8.21
N ILE A 453 -33.37 -8.20 -9.41
CA ILE A 453 -33.44 -9.12 -10.54
C ILE A 453 -32.02 -9.31 -11.09
N TYR A 454 -31.56 -10.54 -11.16
CA TYR A 454 -30.26 -10.91 -11.72
C TYR A 454 -30.44 -12.07 -12.70
N THR A 455 -29.73 -12.04 -13.83
CA THR A 455 -29.64 -13.22 -14.70
C THR A 455 -28.64 -14.23 -14.15
N LYS A 456 -27.58 -13.77 -13.45
CA LYS A 456 -26.59 -14.60 -12.79
C LYS A 456 -25.85 -13.84 -11.67
N PHE A 457 -26.29 -13.94 -10.43
CA PHE A 457 -25.67 -13.20 -9.32
C PHE A 457 -24.17 -13.53 -9.12
N PRO A 458 -23.32 -12.51 -8.85
CA PRO A 458 -23.64 -11.09 -8.75
C PRO A 458 -23.61 -10.32 -10.09
N GLU A 459 -23.22 -10.99 -11.17
CA GLU A 459 -23.24 -10.42 -12.52
C GLU A 459 -24.68 -10.34 -13.09
N GLY A 460 -24.86 -9.69 -14.25
CA GLY A 460 -26.15 -9.73 -14.95
C GLY A 460 -27.33 -9.10 -14.19
N LYS A 461 -27.05 -8.10 -13.32
CA LYS A 461 -28.09 -7.30 -12.67
C LYS A 461 -28.96 -6.63 -13.72
N VAL A 462 -30.28 -6.79 -13.58
CA VAL A 462 -31.27 -6.06 -14.37
C VAL A 462 -31.62 -4.80 -13.61
N GLU A 463 -31.19 -3.64 -14.12
CA GLU A 463 -31.43 -2.36 -13.46
C GLU A 463 -32.90 -1.95 -13.57
N GLN A 464 -33.48 -1.57 -12.43
CA GLN A 464 -34.83 -1.04 -12.30
C GLN A 464 -34.72 0.41 -11.82
N LEU A 465 -35.33 1.33 -12.55
CA LEU A 465 -35.28 2.77 -12.30
C LEU A 465 -36.69 3.29 -12.06
N GLU A 466 -36.98 3.65 -10.82
CA GLU A 466 -38.21 4.38 -10.50
C GLU A 466 -38.07 5.82 -10.99
N ILE A 467 -39.02 6.26 -11.82
CA ILE A 467 -39.05 7.60 -12.38
C ILE A 467 -40.42 8.25 -12.23
N ALA A 468 -40.42 9.55 -11.96
CA ALA A 468 -41.63 10.39 -12.08
C ALA A 468 -41.66 11.03 -13.47
N VAL A 469 -42.73 10.80 -14.24
CA VAL A 469 -42.90 11.37 -15.58
C VAL A 469 -44.00 12.41 -15.55
N ASP A 470 -43.64 13.69 -15.63
CA ASP A 470 -44.58 14.80 -15.74
C ASP A 470 -44.94 15.07 -17.20
N ARG A 471 -46.01 14.42 -17.68
CA ARG A 471 -46.52 14.55 -19.05
C ARG A 471 -47.24 15.86 -19.35
N SER A 472 -47.26 16.81 -18.41
CA SER A 472 -47.72 18.18 -18.64
C SER A 472 -46.63 19.08 -19.21
N ARG A 473 -45.36 18.73 -19.01
CA ARG A 473 -44.20 19.43 -19.58
C ARG A 473 -44.10 19.21 -21.08
N SER A 474 -43.67 20.26 -21.78
CA SER A 474 -43.24 20.19 -23.18
C SER A 474 -41.94 19.38 -23.33
N MET A 475 -41.66 18.93 -24.55
CA MET A 475 -40.41 18.23 -24.86
C MET A 475 -39.19 19.06 -24.48
N GLU A 476 -39.24 20.35 -24.79
CA GLU A 476 -38.15 21.29 -24.52
C GLU A 476 -37.91 21.48 -23.02
N GLU A 477 -38.97 21.50 -22.21
CA GLU A 477 -38.85 21.55 -20.74
C GLU A 477 -38.25 20.27 -20.18
N MET A 478 -38.67 19.08 -20.65
CA MET A 478 -38.11 17.79 -20.25
C MET A 478 -36.62 17.69 -20.60
N VAL A 479 -36.25 18.09 -21.82
CA VAL A 479 -34.86 18.13 -22.30
C VAL A 479 -34.01 19.06 -21.43
N ALA A 480 -34.51 20.25 -21.09
CA ALA A 480 -33.80 21.20 -20.25
C ALA A 480 -33.54 20.66 -18.82
N GLY A 481 -34.48 19.87 -18.27
CA GLY A 481 -34.32 19.24 -16.96
C GLY A 481 -33.13 18.27 -16.88
N GLY A 482 -32.84 17.60 -17.99
CA GLY A 482 -31.72 16.65 -18.11
C GLY A 482 -30.32 17.25 -17.96
N LYS A 483 -30.15 18.56 -18.20
CA LYS A 483 -28.87 19.29 -18.13
C LYS A 483 -27.73 18.55 -18.86
N TYR A 484 -27.96 18.23 -20.13
CA TYR A 484 -27.00 17.53 -20.98
C TYR A 484 -25.90 18.47 -21.48
N ASP A 485 -24.70 17.94 -21.68
CA ASP A 485 -23.58 18.63 -22.32
C ASP A 485 -23.80 18.72 -23.84
N TYR A 486 -24.49 17.73 -24.41
CA TYR A 486 -24.91 17.71 -25.80
C TYR A 486 -26.38 17.27 -25.94
N VAL A 487 -27.13 17.97 -26.77
CA VAL A 487 -28.50 17.60 -27.17
C VAL A 487 -28.58 17.61 -28.69
N ASN A 488 -29.03 16.52 -29.28
CA ASN A 488 -29.30 16.48 -30.71
C ASN A 488 -30.47 17.45 -31.06
N PRO A 489 -30.29 18.39 -32.00
CA PRO A 489 -31.28 19.43 -32.33
C PRO A 489 -32.58 18.90 -32.95
N ASP A 490 -32.62 17.63 -33.35
CA ASP A 490 -33.83 16.98 -33.88
C ASP A 490 -34.67 16.28 -32.81
N ILE A 491 -34.24 16.30 -31.55
CA ILE A 491 -35.06 15.91 -30.40
C ILE A 491 -35.85 17.14 -29.94
N LYS A 492 -36.99 17.35 -30.59
CA LYS A 492 -37.87 18.51 -30.37
C LYS A 492 -39.33 18.15 -30.67
N SER A 493 -40.22 18.99 -30.18
CA SER A 493 -41.65 18.91 -30.48
C SER A 493 -41.89 18.87 -32.01
N GLY A 494 -42.71 17.91 -32.46
CA GLY A 494 -43.07 17.71 -33.87
C GLY A 494 -42.24 16.66 -34.61
N ASN A 495 -41.04 16.33 -34.11
CA ASN A 495 -40.30 15.14 -34.57
C ASN A 495 -40.64 13.91 -33.74
N PHE A 496 -40.90 14.11 -32.45
CA PHE A 496 -41.33 13.09 -31.51
C PHE A 496 -42.58 13.55 -30.78
N ASP A 497 -43.53 12.64 -30.61
CA ASP A 497 -44.78 12.90 -29.88
C ASP A 497 -44.63 12.49 -28.41
N ILE A 498 -45.14 13.35 -27.52
CA ILE A 498 -45.30 13.05 -26.10
C ILE A 498 -46.77 12.77 -25.83
N GLU A 499 -47.05 11.69 -25.11
CA GLU A 499 -48.41 11.41 -24.66
C GLU A 499 -48.84 12.47 -23.64
N LYS A 500 -49.91 13.21 -23.96
CA LYS A 500 -50.46 14.22 -23.04
C LYS A 500 -51.06 13.54 -21.81
N GLY A 501 -50.64 13.98 -20.63
CA GLY A 501 -51.13 13.44 -19.37
C GLY A 501 -50.72 14.30 -18.18
N GLY A 502 -51.06 13.84 -16.97
CA GLY A 502 -50.54 14.41 -15.74
C GLY A 502 -49.21 13.76 -15.32
N GLU A 503 -48.79 14.07 -14.10
CA GLU A 503 -47.68 13.41 -13.45
C GLU A 503 -48.03 11.95 -13.09
N GLY A 504 -47.09 11.03 -13.31
CA GLY A 504 -47.24 9.64 -12.93
C GLY A 504 -45.89 8.96 -12.68
N GLU A 505 -45.87 8.06 -11.71
CA GLU A 505 -44.71 7.23 -11.40
C GLU A 505 -44.69 5.98 -12.30
N THR A 506 -43.50 5.58 -12.74
CA THR A 506 -43.32 4.33 -13.51
C THR A 506 -41.94 3.74 -13.24
N SER A 507 -41.86 2.41 -13.30
CA SER A 507 -40.62 1.65 -13.17
C SER A 507 -40.08 1.29 -14.55
N VAL A 508 -38.91 1.81 -14.89
CA VAL A 508 -38.21 1.49 -16.13
C VAL A 508 -37.17 0.41 -15.88
N ILE A 509 -37.24 -0.64 -16.68
CA ILE A 509 -36.30 -1.76 -16.67
C ILE A 509 -35.30 -1.56 -17.80
N LEU A 510 -34.00 -1.64 -17.50
CA LEU A 510 -32.95 -1.61 -18.49
C LEU A 510 -32.53 -3.04 -18.86
N VAL A 511 -32.86 -3.45 -20.09
CA VAL A 511 -32.58 -4.79 -20.60
C VAL A 511 -31.38 -4.77 -21.55
N GLY A 512 -30.41 -5.65 -21.32
CA GLY A 512 -29.30 -5.91 -22.24
C GLY A 512 -29.44 -7.30 -22.89
N PHE A 513 -28.82 -7.48 -24.06
CA PHE A 513 -28.76 -8.77 -24.76
C PHE A 513 -27.32 -9.06 -25.15
N ASP A 514 -26.87 -10.29 -24.89
CA ASP A 514 -25.50 -10.77 -25.18
C ASP A 514 -25.38 -11.25 -26.64
N GLU A 515 -25.98 -10.51 -27.59
CA GLU A 515 -25.91 -10.78 -29.02
C GLU A 515 -26.28 -9.54 -29.84
N TYR A 516 -25.89 -9.53 -31.13
CA TYR A 516 -26.26 -8.45 -32.04
C TYR A 516 -27.70 -8.61 -32.53
N LEU A 517 -28.53 -7.58 -32.33
CA LEU A 517 -29.96 -7.60 -32.67
C LEU A 517 -30.37 -6.36 -33.46
N THR A 518 -31.28 -6.54 -34.41
CA THR A 518 -32.03 -5.43 -35.02
C THR A 518 -33.03 -4.85 -34.02
N SER A 519 -33.46 -3.60 -34.22
CA SER A 519 -34.51 -2.98 -33.38
C SER A 519 -35.80 -3.80 -33.32
N ASP A 520 -36.23 -4.41 -34.43
CA ASP A 520 -37.46 -5.21 -34.46
C ASP A 520 -37.30 -6.49 -33.60
N GLN A 521 -36.14 -7.14 -33.65
CA GLN A 521 -35.86 -8.30 -32.78
C GLN A 521 -35.78 -7.92 -31.30
N VAL A 522 -35.23 -6.75 -30.98
CA VAL A 522 -35.23 -6.24 -29.60
C VAL A 522 -36.66 -6.02 -29.12
N ILE A 523 -37.49 -5.34 -29.91
CA ILE A 523 -38.89 -5.10 -29.58
C ILE A 523 -39.65 -6.41 -29.39
N GLU A 524 -39.47 -7.39 -30.29
CA GLU A 524 -40.09 -8.71 -30.18
C GLU A 524 -39.67 -9.44 -28.89
N LYS A 525 -38.39 -9.36 -28.52
CA LYS A 525 -37.88 -9.96 -27.29
C LYS A 525 -38.42 -9.27 -26.04
N LEU A 526 -38.46 -7.94 -26.01
CA LEU A 526 -39.09 -7.20 -24.92
C LEU A 526 -40.58 -7.58 -24.78
N ASP A 527 -41.29 -7.65 -25.92
CA ASP A 527 -42.69 -8.04 -25.97
C ASP A 527 -42.92 -9.43 -25.36
N LYS A 528 -42.08 -10.41 -25.76
CA LYS A 528 -42.05 -11.77 -25.20
C LYS A 528 -41.76 -11.81 -23.72
N LEU A 529 -41.00 -10.85 -23.17
CA LEU A 529 -40.72 -10.76 -21.73
C LEU A 529 -41.88 -10.15 -20.91
N GLY A 530 -42.92 -9.65 -21.58
CA GLY A 530 -44.01 -8.90 -20.94
C GLY A 530 -43.71 -7.41 -20.78
N LEU A 531 -42.79 -6.89 -21.59
CA LEU A 531 -42.35 -5.50 -21.56
C LEU A 531 -42.76 -4.78 -22.84
N ARG A 532 -43.07 -3.48 -22.72
CA ARG A 532 -43.11 -2.57 -23.87
C ARG A 532 -41.83 -1.73 -23.90
N PRO A 533 -41.31 -1.37 -25.08
CA PRO A 533 -40.26 -0.37 -25.18
C PRO A 533 -40.67 0.95 -24.50
N ALA A 534 -39.73 1.58 -23.79
CA ALA A 534 -39.96 2.88 -23.18
C ALA A 534 -40.08 3.98 -24.25
N LYS A 535 -40.89 5.00 -23.96
CA LYS A 535 -41.08 6.18 -24.81
C LYS A 535 -40.08 7.28 -24.45
N ILE A 536 -40.01 8.31 -25.28
CA ILE A 536 -39.04 9.40 -25.12
C ILE A 536 -39.21 10.15 -23.79
N GLU A 537 -40.43 10.37 -23.31
CA GLU A 537 -40.68 11.04 -22.03
C GLU A 537 -40.13 10.25 -20.83
N GLU A 538 -40.16 8.91 -20.91
CA GLU A 538 -39.59 8.02 -19.90
C GLU A 538 -38.06 8.08 -19.95
N LEU A 539 -37.47 8.09 -21.15
CA LEU A 539 -36.02 8.26 -21.34
C LEU A 539 -35.53 9.62 -20.82
N LEU A 540 -36.28 10.70 -21.07
CA LEU A 540 -35.93 12.04 -20.60
C LEU A 540 -35.99 12.13 -19.07
N ALA A 541 -36.99 11.49 -18.44
CA ALA A 541 -37.07 11.40 -16.98
C ALA A 541 -35.88 10.62 -16.39
N ILE A 542 -35.44 9.52 -17.02
CA ILE A 542 -34.19 8.82 -16.64
C ILE A 542 -33.00 9.78 -16.70
N GLY A 543 -32.86 10.54 -17.78
CA GLY A 543 -31.76 11.49 -17.92
C GLY A 543 -31.81 12.68 -16.96
N GLU A 544 -32.98 13.04 -16.44
CA GLU A 544 -33.14 14.08 -15.42
C GLU A 544 -32.83 13.55 -14.00
N GLN A 545 -33.38 12.39 -13.65
CA GLN A 545 -33.41 11.85 -12.28
C GLN A 545 -32.26 10.87 -11.98
N HIS A 546 -31.78 10.13 -12.98
CA HIS A 546 -30.76 9.08 -12.86
C HIS A 546 -29.52 9.39 -13.72
N ARG A 547 -28.94 10.57 -13.51
CA ARG A 547 -27.91 11.15 -14.40
C ARG A 547 -26.68 10.26 -14.63
N ASP A 548 -26.29 9.48 -13.62
CA ASP A 548 -25.11 8.61 -13.68
C ASP A 548 -25.32 7.36 -14.53
N ILE A 549 -26.56 7.01 -14.91
CA ILE A 549 -26.83 5.88 -15.79
C ILE A 549 -26.18 6.06 -17.16
N GLN A 550 -26.20 7.28 -17.70
CA GLN A 550 -25.67 7.61 -19.03
C GLN A 550 -24.14 7.48 -19.11
N ARG A 551 -23.47 7.55 -17.95
CA ARG A 551 -22.02 7.36 -17.82
C ARG A 551 -21.63 5.88 -17.74
N ARG A 552 -22.60 5.01 -17.40
CA ARG A 552 -22.40 3.57 -17.22
C ARG A 552 -22.86 2.76 -18.43
N SER A 553 -23.89 3.23 -19.13
CA SER A 553 -24.53 2.49 -20.22
C SER A 553 -25.08 3.41 -21.31
N LEU A 554 -25.05 2.93 -22.55
CA LEU A 554 -25.81 3.53 -23.65
C LEU A 554 -27.27 3.07 -23.55
N VAL A 555 -28.18 3.99 -23.24
CA VAL A 555 -29.60 3.66 -23.01
C VAL A 555 -30.46 4.11 -24.19
N VAL A 556 -31.25 3.19 -24.76
CA VAL A 556 -32.07 3.44 -25.95
C VAL A 556 -33.55 3.27 -25.62
N ALA A 557 -34.40 4.18 -26.10
CA ALA A 557 -35.85 4.07 -26.00
C ALA A 557 -36.48 3.81 -27.38
N LEU A 558 -36.73 2.54 -27.68
CA LEU A 558 -37.32 2.11 -28.96
C LEU A 558 -38.84 2.35 -29.06
N GLY A 559 -39.49 2.80 -27.98
CA GLY A 559 -40.93 3.10 -27.97
C GLY A 559 -41.29 4.41 -28.67
N SER A 560 -40.28 5.20 -29.06
CA SER A 560 -40.45 6.41 -29.84
C SER A 560 -39.46 6.42 -31.00
N SER A 561 -39.93 6.71 -32.21
CA SER A 561 -39.07 6.84 -33.39
C SER A 561 -39.50 8.03 -34.23
N TRP A 562 -38.53 8.70 -34.85
CA TRP A 562 -38.73 9.80 -35.78
C TRP A 562 -38.28 9.37 -37.17
N GLN A 563 -39.13 9.51 -38.17
CA GLN A 563 -38.75 9.28 -39.56
C GLN A 563 -38.01 10.51 -40.11
N ARG A 564 -36.72 10.35 -40.42
CA ARG A 564 -35.90 11.40 -41.01
C ARG A 564 -36.40 11.72 -42.42
N PRO A 565 -36.13 12.92 -42.95
CA PRO A 565 -36.44 13.26 -44.35
C PRO A 565 -35.88 12.28 -45.39
N GLY A 566 -34.81 11.55 -45.07
CA GLY A 566 -34.21 10.51 -45.92
C GLY A 566 -34.90 9.15 -45.88
N GLY A 567 -35.91 8.95 -45.04
CA GLY A 567 -36.67 7.71 -44.91
C GLY A 567 -36.27 6.84 -43.72
N ASP A 568 -35.03 6.93 -43.25
CA ASP A 568 -34.50 6.18 -42.11
C ASP A 568 -35.15 6.64 -40.79
N ARG A 569 -35.32 5.72 -39.84
CA ARG A 569 -35.88 6.05 -38.52
C ARG A 569 -34.76 6.30 -37.52
N ALA A 570 -34.97 7.30 -36.68
CA ALA A 570 -34.10 7.62 -35.57
C ALA A 570 -34.82 7.40 -34.24
N VAL A 571 -34.10 6.84 -33.27
CA VAL A 571 -34.59 6.60 -31.91
C VAL A 571 -33.75 7.39 -30.90
N PRO A 572 -34.37 7.91 -29.84
CA PRO A 572 -33.66 8.67 -28.82
C PRO A 572 -32.80 7.74 -27.96
N CYS A 573 -31.60 8.21 -27.63
CA CYS A 573 -30.67 7.49 -26.78
C CYS A 573 -29.92 8.43 -25.83
N LEU A 574 -29.45 7.87 -24.72
CA LEU A 574 -28.62 8.52 -23.73
C LEU A 574 -27.25 7.87 -23.70
N GLY A 575 -26.20 8.67 -23.55
CA GLY A 575 -24.83 8.16 -23.46
C GLY A 575 -23.83 9.19 -22.96
N ASP A 576 -22.61 8.74 -22.72
CA ASP A 576 -21.44 9.58 -22.51
C ASP A 576 -20.59 9.55 -23.78
N TRP A 577 -20.49 10.70 -24.46
CA TRP A 577 -19.70 10.85 -25.68
C TRP A 577 -18.66 11.94 -25.46
N GLY A 578 -17.38 11.56 -25.49
CA GLY A 578 -16.27 12.49 -25.31
C GLY A 578 -16.15 13.07 -23.89
N GLY A 579 -16.66 12.38 -22.86
CA GLY A 579 -16.63 12.80 -21.46
C GLY A 579 -17.81 13.66 -21.02
N GLY A 580 -18.77 13.90 -21.92
CA GLY A 580 -19.99 14.68 -21.67
C GLY A 580 -21.25 13.82 -21.79
N ARG A 581 -22.25 14.13 -20.96
CA ARG A 581 -23.58 13.52 -21.00
C ARG A 581 -24.33 14.01 -22.23
N GLY A 582 -24.75 13.09 -23.07
CA GLY A 582 -25.48 13.39 -24.30
C GLY A 582 -26.89 12.82 -24.34
N LEU A 583 -27.78 13.58 -24.95
CA LEU A 583 -29.07 13.13 -25.47
C LEU A 583 -29.00 13.11 -27.00
N GLY A 584 -28.93 11.90 -27.55
CA GLY A 584 -28.60 11.63 -28.94
C GLY A 584 -29.69 10.90 -29.72
N LEU A 585 -29.42 10.69 -31.01
CA LEU A 585 -30.24 9.89 -31.90
C LEU A 585 -29.39 8.77 -32.51
N SER A 586 -29.85 7.53 -32.34
CA SER A 586 -29.30 6.36 -33.04
C SER A 586 -30.27 5.94 -34.16
N SER A 587 -29.80 5.29 -35.22
CA SER A 587 -30.70 4.81 -36.27
C SER A 587 -31.33 3.48 -35.87
N PHE A 588 -32.62 3.35 -36.14
CA PHE A 588 -33.43 2.17 -35.86
C PHE A 588 -32.97 0.97 -36.70
N GLU A 589 -32.45 1.23 -37.89
CA GLU A 589 -31.99 0.23 -38.85
C GLU A 589 -30.60 -0.32 -38.52
N HIS A 590 -29.93 0.19 -37.49
CA HIS A 590 -28.67 -0.37 -37.01
C HIS A 590 -28.89 -1.63 -36.17
N ASP A 591 -27.91 -2.52 -36.25
CA ASP A 591 -27.78 -3.61 -35.29
C ASP A 591 -27.19 -3.08 -33.99
N TRP A 592 -27.74 -3.54 -32.87
CA TRP A 592 -27.35 -3.17 -31.53
C TRP A 592 -26.42 -4.23 -30.95
N GLY A 593 -25.25 -3.82 -30.50
CA GLY A 593 -24.31 -4.69 -29.79
C GLY A 593 -24.60 -4.82 -28.29
N GLU A 594 -23.72 -5.54 -27.60
CA GLU A 594 -23.85 -5.94 -26.19
C GLU A 594 -23.77 -4.76 -25.20
N ASP A 595 -23.19 -3.63 -25.62
CA ASP A 595 -23.02 -2.41 -24.81
C ASP A 595 -24.32 -1.61 -24.63
N TYR A 596 -25.36 -1.92 -25.42
CA TYR A 596 -26.63 -1.20 -25.37
C TYR A 596 -27.54 -1.75 -24.27
N ARG A 597 -28.29 -0.84 -23.64
CA ARG A 597 -29.38 -1.15 -22.73
C ARG A 597 -30.67 -0.54 -23.27
N PHE A 598 -31.72 -1.33 -23.35
CA PHE A 598 -33.02 -0.91 -23.84
C PHE A 598 -33.91 -0.57 -22.66
N ALA A 599 -34.35 0.67 -22.59
CA ALA A 599 -35.34 1.10 -21.61
C ALA A 599 -36.69 0.50 -21.98
N ALA A 600 -37.32 -0.17 -21.03
CA ALA A 600 -38.59 -0.85 -21.19
C ALA A 600 -39.45 -0.72 -19.94
N VAL A 601 -40.77 -0.81 -20.10
CA VAL A 601 -41.75 -0.69 -19.01
C VAL A 601 -42.62 -1.94 -18.99
N ARG A 602 -43.01 -2.41 -17.81
CA ARG A 602 -43.96 -3.53 -17.68
C ARG A 602 -45.30 -3.17 -18.34
N LYS A 603 -45.92 -4.15 -19.01
CA LYS A 603 -47.19 -3.98 -19.71
C LYS A 603 -48.39 -3.93 -18.79
#